data_AF-A3VHM9-F1
#
_entry.id   AF-A3VHM9-F1
#
_cell.length_a   1.000
_cell.length_b   1.000
_cell.length_c   1.000
_cell.angle_alpha   90.00
_cell.angle_beta   90.00
_cell.angle_gamma   90.00
#
_symmetry.space_group_name_H-M   'P 1'
#
loop_
_entity.id
_entity.type
_entity.pdbx_description
1 polymer ?
#
loop_
_entity_poly.entity_id
_entity_poly.type
_entity_poly.pdbx_seq_one_letter_code
_entity_poly.pdbx_strand_id
1 'polypeptide(L)'
;MVRIATYNVEWFDGLFDDAGGMLEDSGWSGRHDVTRADQLTALGIVFTAMDADAVMIIEAPDDNRTRSTVRALETFAHAYGLRARKALLGFRNATQQEIALLYNPDVFEARHDPQGDETGKKGTRDAPRFDGVFRFDLDIDATPDLIRWSKPPLEVALTNRENGRVLRLIGVHAKSKAPHGASAPDEVMRLAIENRRKQMAQCIWLRQRVNDHLDAGDSLIVMGDFNDGPGLDEYEKLFGRSGIEIVLGEAGQTELYDPHARLAVSRRVGAMPVTARFWIHSEKRYLQALLDYIMVSPDLLASKPDWRIWHPFDDPVCYRTIELREALLTASDHFPVSIDIDL
;
A
#
# COMPACT_ATOMS: atom_id res chain seq x y z
N MET A 1 -13.70 -16.58 9.96
CA MET A 1 -12.77 -16.21 8.88
C MET A 1 -13.18 -14.85 8.31
N VAL A 2 -12.23 -13.92 8.32
CA VAL A 2 -12.39 -12.56 7.80
C VAL A 2 -11.46 -12.34 6.61
N ARG A 3 -11.81 -11.41 5.74
CA ARG A 3 -10.97 -11.00 4.60
C ARG A 3 -10.42 -9.59 4.79
N ILE A 4 -9.10 -9.44 4.76
CA ILE A 4 -8.44 -8.14 4.79
C ILE A 4 -7.67 -7.97 3.47
N ALA A 5 -7.76 -6.81 2.84
CA ALA A 5 -7.13 -6.55 1.56
C ALA A 5 -6.33 -5.24 1.57
N THR A 6 -5.43 -5.12 0.61
CA THR A 6 -4.84 -3.84 0.20
C THR A 6 -5.07 -3.63 -1.28
N TYR A 7 -5.36 -2.40 -1.68
CA TYR A 7 -5.57 -2.05 -3.08
C TYR A 7 -5.13 -0.62 -3.36
N ASN A 8 -4.11 -0.45 -4.21
CA ASN A 8 -3.86 0.83 -4.88
C ASN A 8 -4.89 1.01 -5.98
N VAL A 9 -5.70 2.06 -5.87
CA VAL A 9 -6.85 2.31 -6.74
C VAL A 9 -6.57 3.35 -7.82
N GLU A 10 -5.31 3.80 -7.93
CA GLU A 10 -4.79 4.73 -8.93
C GLU A 10 -5.61 6.02 -9.07
N TRP A 11 -5.21 7.01 -8.27
CA TRP A 11 -5.78 8.36 -8.30
C TRP A 11 -7.30 8.41 -8.08
N PHE A 12 -7.76 7.92 -6.93
CA PHE A 12 -9.19 7.88 -6.65
C PHE A 12 -9.81 9.29 -6.55
N ASP A 13 -9.02 10.30 -6.19
CA ASP A 13 -9.47 11.68 -6.01
C ASP A 13 -10.20 12.25 -7.23
N GLY A 14 -9.73 11.95 -8.44
CA GLY A 14 -10.31 12.46 -9.69
C GLY A 14 -11.72 11.97 -9.99
N LEU A 15 -12.22 10.97 -9.24
CA LEU A 15 -13.54 10.37 -9.41
C LEU A 15 -14.61 11.00 -8.50
N PHE A 16 -14.24 11.98 -7.67
CA PHE A 16 -15.17 12.64 -6.75
C PHE A 16 -15.15 14.16 -6.91
N ASP A 17 -16.31 14.78 -6.71
CA ASP A 17 -16.41 16.23 -6.53
C ASP A 17 -15.94 16.67 -5.14
N ASP A 18 -15.87 17.99 -4.92
CA ASP A 18 -15.43 18.53 -3.63
C ASP A 18 -16.38 18.19 -2.48
N ALA A 19 -17.64 17.88 -2.77
CA ALA A 19 -18.61 17.47 -1.77
C ALA A 19 -18.50 15.98 -1.41
N GLY A 20 -17.64 15.20 -2.08
CA GLY A 20 -17.50 13.75 -1.91
C GLY A 20 -18.56 12.95 -2.67
N GLY A 21 -19.23 13.56 -3.65
CA GLY A 21 -20.12 12.90 -4.59
C GLY A 21 -19.34 12.27 -5.73
N MET A 22 -19.76 11.08 -6.18
CA MET A 22 -19.12 10.40 -7.31
C MET A 22 -19.44 11.11 -8.63
N LEU A 23 -18.41 11.28 -9.46
CA LEU A 23 -18.49 11.84 -10.80
C LEU A 23 -18.73 10.74 -11.82
N GLU A 24 -19.90 10.11 -11.78
CA GLU A 24 -20.34 9.09 -12.75
C GLU A 24 -20.76 9.72 -14.09
N ASP A 25 -19.81 10.37 -14.76
CA ASP A 25 -20.00 10.97 -16.07
C ASP A 25 -19.03 10.43 -17.12
N SER A 26 -19.26 10.83 -18.37
CA SER A 26 -18.41 10.45 -19.51
C SER A 26 -17.14 11.30 -19.62
N GLY A 27 -16.76 12.04 -18.58
CA GLY A 27 -15.49 12.77 -18.53
C GLY A 27 -14.32 11.79 -18.37
N TRP A 28 -13.14 12.18 -18.84
CA TRP A 28 -11.94 11.36 -18.71
C TRP A 28 -11.50 11.24 -17.25
N SER A 29 -11.06 10.04 -16.87
CA SER A 29 -10.37 9.80 -15.60
C SER A 29 -8.87 10.16 -15.71
N GLY A 30 -8.09 9.87 -14.66
CA GLY A 30 -6.63 9.92 -14.72
C GLY A 30 -6.01 8.82 -15.59
N ARG A 31 -6.79 7.78 -15.92
CA ARG A 31 -6.35 6.64 -16.74
C ARG A 31 -6.53 6.90 -18.23
N HIS A 32 -5.59 6.40 -19.02
CA HIS A 32 -5.62 6.53 -20.47
C HIS A 32 -6.81 5.78 -21.07
N ASP A 33 -7.61 6.47 -21.90
CA ASP A 33 -8.79 5.94 -22.59
C ASP A 33 -9.85 5.30 -21.66
N VAL A 34 -9.95 5.77 -20.41
CA VAL A 34 -10.96 5.34 -19.43
C VAL A 34 -11.73 6.54 -18.90
N THR A 35 -13.06 6.50 -18.96
CA THR A 35 -13.91 7.56 -18.38
C THR A 35 -14.06 7.38 -16.87
N ARG A 36 -14.49 8.44 -16.16
CA ARG A 36 -14.74 8.37 -14.72
C ARG A 36 -15.84 7.37 -14.38
N ALA A 37 -16.93 7.33 -15.16
CA ALA A 37 -17.98 6.34 -15.00
C ALA A 37 -17.46 4.89 -15.20
N ASP A 38 -16.59 4.66 -16.19
CA ASP A 38 -16.00 3.34 -16.43
C ASP A 38 -15.11 2.90 -15.26
N GLN A 39 -14.24 3.80 -14.78
CA GLN A 39 -13.34 3.50 -13.66
C GLN A 39 -14.13 3.24 -12.37
N LEU A 40 -15.14 4.08 -12.05
CA LEU A 40 -16.01 3.90 -10.88
C LEU A 40 -16.75 2.58 -10.94
N THR A 41 -17.35 2.25 -12.08
CA THR A 41 -18.07 0.98 -12.26
C THR A 41 -17.15 -0.22 -12.11
N ALA A 42 -15.96 -0.15 -12.71
CA ALA A 42 -14.95 -1.19 -12.61
C ALA A 42 -14.47 -1.39 -11.16
N LEU A 43 -14.19 -0.30 -10.43
CA LEU A 43 -13.86 -0.35 -9.01
C LEU A 43 -15.01 -0.94 -8.20
N GLY A 44 -16.25 -0.55 -8.45
CA GLY A 44 -17.45 -1.12 -7.81
C GLY A 44 -17.53 -2.64 -7.97
N ILE A 45 -17.31 -3.16 -9.19
CA ILE A 45 -17.26 -4.60 -9.48
C ILE A 45 -16.14 -5.27 -8.70
N VAL A 46 -14.92 -4.70 -8.73
CA VAL A 46 -13.74 -5.28 -8.06
C VAL A 46 -13.95 -5.34 -6.55
N PHE A 47 -14.40 -4.26 -5.91
CA PHE A 47 -14.65 -4.23 -4.46
C PHE A 47 -15.77 -5.18 -4.06
N THR A 48 -16.85 -5.28 -4.86
CA THR A 48 -17.95 -6.22 -4.62
C THR A 48 -17.49 -7.67 -4.75
N ALA A 49 -16.70 -7.99 -5.78
CA ALA A 49 -16.18 -9.34 -5.99
C ALA A 49 -15.15 -9.73 -4.93
N MET A 50 -14.33 -8.77 -4.50
CA MET A 50 -13.36 -8.95 -3.43
C MET A 50 -14.06 -9.28 -2.10
N ASP A 51 -15.21 -8.64 -1.85
CA ASP A 51 -16.02 -8.82 -0.64
C ASP A 51 -15.14 -8.87 0.61
N ALA A 52 -14.41 -7.80 0.89
CA ALA A 52 -13.48 -7.72 2.02
C ALA A 52 -14.14 -7.13 3.28
N ASP A 53 -13.72 -7.57 4.46
CA ASP A 53 -14.13 -6.98 5.74
C ASP A 53 -13.32 -5.72 6.07
N ALA A 54 -12.11 -5.62 5.53
CA ALA A 54 -11.31 -4.40 5.57
C ALA A 54 -10.44 -4.28 4.31
N VAL A 55 -10.30 -3.06 3.79
CA VAL A 55 -9.47 -2.72 2.63
C VAL A 55 -8.60 -1.53 2.99
N MET A 56 -7.29 -1.74 3.00
CA MET A 56 -6.31 -0.66 2.99
C MET A 56 -6.25 -0.07 1.59
N ILE A 57 -6.81 1.12 1.41
CA ILE A 57 -6.86 1.82 0.14
C ILE A 57 -5.62 2.70 0.02
N ILE A 58 -4.84 2.47 -1.03
CA ILE A 58 -3.69 3.28 -1.41
C ILE A 58 -4.10 4.20 -2.56
N GLU A 59 -3.66 5.47 -2.50
CA GLU A 59 -4.14 6.53 -3.41
C GLU A 59 -5.64 6.85 -3.25
N ALA A 60 -6.10 6.81 -1.99
CA ALA A 60 -7.44 7.24 -1.62
C ALA A 60 -7.67 8.74 -1.94
N PRO A 61 -8.94 9.20 -2.05
CA PRO A 61 -9.27 10.58 -2.36
C PRO A 61 -8.66 11.58 -1.37
N ASP A 62 -8.48 12.83 -1.78
CA ASP A 62 -7.82 13.88 -0.98
C ASP A 62 -8.63 14.29 0.26
N ASP A 63 -7.94 14.70 1.34
CA ASP A 63 -8.55 15.28 2.55
C ASP A 63 -7.98 16.66 2.85
N ASN A 64 -8.82 17.69 2.68
CA ASN A 64 -8.39 19.06 2.90
C ASN A 64 -9.54 19.93 3.44
N ARG A 65 -9.47 21.26 3.27
CA ARG A 65 -10.51 22.17 3.77
C ARG A 65 -11.83 22.05 3.01
N THR A 66 -11.79 21.64 1.74
CA THR A 66 -12.95 21.51 0.86
C THR A 66 -13.32 20.05 0.62
N ARG A 67 -12.33 19.16 0.50
CA ARG A 67 -12.52 17.73 0.21
C ARG A 67 -12.42 16.86 1.46
N SER A 68 -13.08 15.69 1.44
CA SER A 68 -13.03 14.72 2.54
C SER A 68 -12.93 13.28 2.05
N THR A 69 -11.82 12.62 2.36
CA THR A 69 -11.57 11.21 2.01
C THR A 69 -12.64 10.31 2.60
N VAL A 70 -12.95 10.49 3.89
CA VAL A 70 -13.93 9.65 4.60
C VAL A 70 -15.29 9.72 3.91
N ARG A 71 -15.75 10.91 3.56
CA ARG A 71 -17.05 11.07 2.89
C ARG A 71 -17.04 10.44 1.50
N ALA A 72 -16.01 10.68 0.70
CA ALA A 72 -15.90 10.11 -0.64
C ALA A 72 -15.94 8.57 -0.61
N LEU A 73 -15.13 7.95 0.27
CA LEU A 73 -15.07 6.50 0.41
C LEU A 73 -16.37 5.90 0.96
N GLU A 74 -17.02 6.55 1.93
CA GLU A 74 -18.32 6.09 2.42
C GLU A 74 -19.45 6.26 1.38
N THR A 75 -19.42 7.31 0.56
CA THR A 75 -20.34 7.47 -0.59
C THR A 75 -20.15 6.32 -1.58
N PHE A 76 -18.91 6.02 -1.96
CA PHE A 76 -18.58 4.91 -2.85
C PHE A 76 -19.06 3.57 -2.28
N ALA A 77 -18.75 3.29 -1.01
CA ALA A 77 -19.17 2.05 -0.37
C ALA A 77 -20.69 1.90 -0.29
N HIS A 78 -21.41 2.99 0.00
CA HIS A 78 -22.87 2.99 0.01
C HIS A 78 -23.45 2.73 -1.38
N ALA A 79 -22.93 3.39 -2.42
CA ALA A 79 -23.45 3.25 -3.78
C ALA A 79 -23.32 1.83 -4.33
N TYR A 80 -22.22 1.14 -4.02
CA TYR A 80 -21.98 -0.25 -4.45
C TYR A 80 -22.39 -1.31 -3.41
N GLY A 81 -23.01 -0.90 -2.28
CA GLY A 81 -23.51 -1.84 -1.27
C GLY A 81 -22.43 -2.67 -0.58
N LEU A 82 -21.24 -2.11 -0.38
CA LEU A 82 -20.11 -2.81 0.20
C LEU A 82 -20.33 -3.08 1.70
N ARG A 83 -19.87 -4.25 2.19
CA ARG A 83 -19.87 -4.53 3.63
C ARG A 83 -18.86 -3.67 4.39
N ALA A 84 -17.68 -3.47 3.80
CA ALA A 84 -16.70 -2.47 4.25
C ALA A 84 -17.19 -1.07 3.87
N ARG A 85 -17.77 -0.37 4.85
CA ARG A 85 -18.59 0.84 4.61
C ARG A 85 -18.31 1.99 5.57
N LYS A 86 -17.30 1.84 6.43
CA LYS A 86 -16.79 2.91 7.28
C LYS A 86 -15.34 3.19 6.95
N ALA A 87 -15.01 4.47 6.82
CA ALA A 87 -13.67 4.89 6.44
C ALA A 87 -12.92 5.48 7.63
N LEU A 88 -11.64 5.18 7.72
CA LEU A 88 -10.69 5.75 8.67
C LEU A 88 -9.52 6.35 7.90
N LEU A 89 -9.25 7.62 8.14
CA LEU A 89 -8.09 8.33 7.64
C LEU A 89 -7.09 8.54 8.80
N GLY A 90 -5.80 8.47 8.50
CA GLY A 90 -4.73 8.81 9.43
C GLY A 90 -4.31 10.27 9.31
N PHE A 91 -3.00 10.48 9.19
CA PHE A 91 -2.46 11.80 8.89
C PHE A 91 -2.79 12.21 7.46
N ARG A 92 -3.37 13.41 7.31
CA ARG A 92 -3.53 14.07 6.02
C ARG A 92 -2.17 14.29 5.38
N ASN A 93 -2.13 14.19 4.07
CA ASN A 93 -0.94 14.51 3.30
C ASN A 93 -1.22 15.58 2.24
N ALA A 94 -0.17 15.99 1.52
CA ALA A 94 -0.25 17.08 0.53
C ALA A 94 -0.18 16.56 -0.92
N THR A 95 -0.37 15.25 -1.12
CA THR A 95 -0.16 14.57 -2.41
C THR A 95 -1.45 14.22 -3.13
N GLN A 96 -2.62 14.46 -2.53
CA GLN A 96 -3.94 14.04 -3.06
C GLN A 96 -4.07 12.52 -3.22
N GLN A 97 -3.18 11.78 -2.57
CA GLN A 97 -3.09 10.32 -2.60
C GLN A 97 -3.02 9.84 -1.16
N GLU A 98 -4.18 9.82 -0.51
CA GLU A 98 -4.29 9.43 0.89
C GLU A 98 -4.10 7.92 1.09
N ILE A 99 -3.78 7.53 2.32
CA ILE A 99 -3.82 6.13 2.78
C ILE A 99 -4.99 6.04 3.74
N ALA A 100 -5.98 5.23 3.41
CA ALA A 100 -7.20 5.12 4.20
C ALA A 100 -7.62 3.66 4.37
N LEU A 101 -8.28 3.36 5.49
CA LEU A 101 -8.89 2.05 5.73
C LEU A 101 -10.39 2.14 5.53
N LEU A 102 -10.94 1.35 4.61
CA LEU A 102 -12.37 1.09 4.51
C LEU A 102 -12.67 -0.24 5.21
N TYR A 103 -13.57 -0.27 6.19
CA TYR A 103 -13.81 -1.46 7.02
C TYR A 103 -15.29 -1.73 7.26
N ASN A 104 -15.60 -2.98 7.58
CA ASN A 104 -16.93 -3.48 7.92
C ASN A 104 -17.17 -3.22 9.41
N PRO A 105 -18.01 -2.23 9.78
CA PRO A 105 -18.23 -1.87 11.17
C PRO A 105 -18.99 -2.95 11.98
N ASP A 106 -19.57 -3.96 11.32
CA ASP A 106 -20.22 -5.09 12.01
C ASP A 106 -19.19 -6.12 12.49
N VAL A 107 -18.02 -6.18 11.84
CA VAL A 107 -16.92 -7.10 12.17
C VAL A 107 -15.85 -6.39 13.00
N PHE A 108 -15.57 -5.12 12.69
CA PHE A 108 -14.46 -4.39 13.29
C PHE A 108 -14.85 -3.04 13.90
N GLU A 109 -14.05 -2.67 14.91
CA GLU A 109 -13.85 -1.29 15.32
C GLU A 109 -12.45 -0.83 14.92
N ALA A 110 -12.31 0.31 14.26
CA ALA A 110 -11.03 0.83 13.80
C ALA A 110 -10.74 2.20 14.41
N ARG A 111 -9.52 2.38 14.91
CA ARG A 111 -9.01 3.66 15.42
C ARG A 111 -7.63 3.96 14.84
N HIS A 112 -7.41 5.20 14.39
CA HIS A 112 -6.06 5.68 14.08
C HIS A 112 -5.24 5.72 15.37
N ASP A 113 -4.17 4.94 15.41
CA ASP A 113 -3.39 4.68 16.63
C ASP A 113 -1.90 4.87 16.35
N PRO A 114 -1.46 6.11 16.03
CA PRO A 114 -0.09 6.37 15.65
C PRO A 114 0.85 6.16 16.84
N GLN A 115 1.96 5.46 16.61
CA GLN A 115 2.93 5.10 17.64
C GLN A 115 4.18 5.98 17.54
N GLY A 116 5.00 5.93 18.59
CA GLY A 116 6.25 6.68 18.69
C GLY A 116 6.06 8.17 19.00
N ASP A 117 7.17 8.83 19.31
CA ASP A 117 7.16 10.21 19.76
C ASP A 117 7.02 11.20 18.59
N GLU A 118 6.41 12.34 18.89
CA GLU A 118 6.48 13.50 18.01
C GLU A 118 7.91 14.05 17.96
N THR A 119 8.29 14.60 16.80
CA THR A 119 9.63 15.14 16.61
C THR A 119 9.61 16.60 16.22
N GLY A 120 10.58 17.36 16.73
CA GLY A 120 10.92 18.67 16.16
C GLY A 120 11.73 18.57 14.87
N LYS A 121 12.17 19.71 14.34
CA LYS A 121 12.93 19.80 13.07
C LYS A 121 14.23 18.98 13.03
N LYS A 122 14.78 18.62 14.19
CA LYS A 122 16.04 17.85 14.29
C LYS A 122 15.85 16.34 14.11
N GLY A 123 14.61 15.86 14.18
CA GLY A 123 14.27 14.44 14.14
C GLY A 123 14.84 13.60 15.28
N THR A 124 14.60 12.30 15.21
CA THR A 124 15.16 11.29 16.12
C THR A 124 15.57 10.02 15.36
N ARG A 125 16.39 9.19 15.99
CA ARG A 125 16.86 7.90 15.46
C ARG A 125 15.96 6.72 15.82
N ASP A 126 15.11 6.88 16.82
CA ASP A 126 14.24 5.82 17.36
C ASP A 126 12.84 6.03 16.80
N ALA A 127 12.47 5.24 15.78
CA ALA A 127 11.21 5.27 15.02
C ALA A 127 10.14 6.25 15.56
N PRO A 128 10.17 7.52 15.15
CA PRO A 128 9.17 8.48 15.61
C PRO A 128 7.81 8.20 14.96
N ARG A 129 6.81 8.97 15.37
CA ARG A 129 5.51 9.02 14.70
C ARG A 129 5.67 9.36 13.23
N PHE A 130 4.92 8.71 12.34
CA PHE A 130 5.15 8.76 10.89
C PHE A 130 4.98 10.13 10.22
N ASP A 131 4.29 11.08 10.86
CA ASP A 131 4.23 12.50 10.44
C ASP A 131 5.42 13.35 10.94
N GLY A 132 6.37 12.71 11.64
CA GLY A 132 7.58 13.30 12.18
C GLY A 132 8.77 13.33 11.22
N VAL A 133 9.97 13.33 11.81
CA VAL A 133 11.25 13.41 11.12
C VAL A 133 12.17 12.32 11.65
N PHE A 134 12.50 11.39 10.79
CA PHE A 134 13.46 10.35 11.08
C PHE A 134 14.86 10.80 10.68
N ARG A 135 15.84 10.60 11.57
CA ARG A 135 17.22 11.02 11.36
C ARG A 135 18.08 9.78 11.17
N PHE A 136 18.55 9.52 9.97
CA PHE A 136 19.31 8.31 9.65
C PHE A 136 20.45 8.59 8.67
N ASP A 137 21.60 7.96 8.89
CA ASP A 137 22.78 8.08 8.04
C ASP A 137 22.93 6.78 7.24
N LEU A 138 22.79 6.86 5.92
CA LEU A 138 22.84 5.69 5.03
C LEU A 138 24.22 5.44 4.42
N ASP A 139 25.09 6.45 4.31
CA ASP A 139 26.35 6.37 3.58
C ASP A 139 27.60 6.51 4.44
N ILE A 140 27.46 6.46 5.76
CA ILE A 140 28.55 6.37 6.73
C ILE A 140 29.46 7.63 6.66
N ASP A 141 28.97 8.71 6.03
CA ASP A 141 29.68 9.98 5.91
C ASP A 141 29.60 10.83 7.20
N ALA A 142 28.93 10.29 8.24
CA ALA A 142 28.68 10.89 9.54
C ALA A 142 27.73 12.09 9.50
N THR A 143 26.99 12.30 8.41
CA THR A 143 25.97 13.35 8.25
C THR A 143 24.59 12.71 8.07
N PRO A 144 23.82 12.54 9.16
CA PRO A 144 22.50 11.93 9.07
C PRO A 144 21.52 12.76 8.23
N ASP A 145 20.83 12.10 7.31
CA ASP A 145 19.74 12.65 6.54
C ASP A 145 18.49 12.84 7.41
N LEU A 146 17.70 13.86 7.08
CA LEU A 146 16.38 14.08 7.65
C LEU A 146 15.32 13.55 6.69
N ILE A 147 14.69 12.45 7.09
CA ILE A 147 13.73 11.71 6.30
C ILE A 147 12.33 12.03 6.79
N ARG A 148 11.43 12.30 5.84
CA ARG A 148 10.01 12.55 6.07
C ARG A 148 9.20 11.69 5.12
N TRP A 149 8.05 11.23 5.59
CA TRP A 149 7.05 10.67 4.71
C TRP A 149 6.30 11.79 4.00
N SER A 150 6.22 11.72 2.67
CA SER A 150 5.26 12.54 1.91
C SER A 150 3.83 12.04 2.11
N LYS A 151 3.68 10.74 2.36
CA LYS A 151 2.43 10.02 2.65
C LYS A 151 2.69 9.19 3.91
N PRO A 152 2.45 9.73 5.12
CA PRO A 152 2.72 9.01 6.36
C PRO A 152 1.97 7.68 6.42
N PRO A 153 2.62 6.56 6.76
CA PRO A 153 1.92 5.29 6.95
C PRO A 153 0.77 5.40 7.95
N LEU A 154 -0.32 4.67 7.64
CA LEU A 154 -1.53 4.64 8.45
C LEU A 154 -1.43 3.54 9.52
N GLU A 155 -1.27 3.92 10.78
CA GLU A 155 -1.27 2.97 11.91
C GLU A 155 -2.68 2.83 12.50
N VAL A 156 -3.20 1.61 12.53
CA VAL A 156 -4.57 1.31 12.98
C VAL A 156 -4.58 0.27 14.09
N ALA A 157 -5.32 0.54 15.15
CA ALA A 157 -5.82 -0.48 16.06
C ALA A 157 -7.17 -0.99 15.52
N LEU A 158 -7.19 -2.21 14.97
CA LEU A 158 -8.39 -2.85 14.42
C LEU A 158 -8.86 -3.95 15.38
N THR A 159 -9.98 -3.72 16.07
CA THR A 159 -10.54 -4.64 17.07
C THR A 159 -11.62 -5.49 16.44
N ASN A 160 -11.46 -6.82 16.46
CA ASN A 160 -12.52 -7.76 16.09
C ASN A 160 -13.62 -7.72 17.16
N ARG A 161 -14.86 -7.46 16.72
CA ARG A 161 -16.01 -7.32 17.64
C ARG A 161 -16.46 -8.62 18.28
N GLU A 162 -16.26 -9.76 17.61
CA GLU A 162 -16.71 -11.07 18.09
C GLU A 162 -15.91 -11.52 19.30
N ASN A 163 -14.59 -11.37 19.28
CA ASN A 163 -13.69 -11.90 20.30
C ASN A 163 -12.84 -10.84 21.02
N GLY A 164 -12.92 -9.57 20.62
CA GLY A 164 -12.15 -8.47 21.20
C GLY A 164 -10.67 -8.47 20.85
N ARG A 165 -10.20 -9.35 19.95
CA ARG A 165 -8.80 -9.39 19.52
C ARG A 165 -8.45 -8.11 18.78
N VAL A 166 -7.32 -7.51 19.15
CA VAL A 166 -6.79 -6.31 18.49
C VAL A 166 -5.71 -6.71 17.50
N LEU A 167 -5.86 -6.27 16.26
CA LEU A 167 -4.83 -6.30 15.24
C LEU A 167 -4.21 -4.91 15.10
N ARG A 168 -2.89 -4.87 14.95
CA ARG A 168 -2.16 -3.70 14.48
C ARG A 168 -2.09 -3.75 12.96
N LEU A 169 -2.57 -2.72 12.28
CA LEU A 169 -2.35 -2.56 10.85
C LEU A 169 -1.42 -1.39 10.59
N ILE A 170 -0.52 -1.54 9.63
CA ILE A 170 0.27 -0.43 9.08
C ILE A 170 0.05 -0.38 7.56
N GLY A 171 -0.67 0.66 7.11
CA GLY A 171 -0.88 0.96 5.69
C GLY A 171 0.28 1.75 5.09
N VAL A 172 0.88 1.28 4.00
CA VAL A 172 2.12 1.85 3.45
C VAL A 172 1.93 2.29 2.00
N HIS A 173 2.40 3.50 1.69
CA HIS A 173 2.66 3.95 0.32
C HIS A 173 4.08 4.52 0.27
N ALA A 174 5.06 3.66 -0.01
CA ALA A 174 6.46 4.06 -0.04
C ALA A 174 6.81 4.87 -1.31
N LYS A 175 7.86 5.70 -1.20
CA LYS A 175 8.27 6.60 -2.27
C LYS A 175 8.63 5.82 -3.55
N SER A 176 8.00 6.14 -4.67
CA SER A 176 8.42 5.64 -5.98
C SER A 176 9.86 6.02 -6.32
N LYS A 177 10.59 5.05 -6.89
CA LYS A 177 11.99 5.16 -7.35
C LYS A 177 12.14 5.89 -8.69
N ALA A 178 11.05 6.09 -9.43
CA ALA A 178 11.10 6.67 -10.76
C ALA A 178 11.66 8.12 -10.72
N PRO A 179 12.68 8.44 -11.54
CA PRO A 179 13.31 9.76 -11.58
C PRO A 179 12.46 10.74 -12.41
N HIS A 180 11.25 11.03 -11.95
CA HIS A 180 10.39 12.03 -12.60
C HIS A 180 11.05 13.41 -12.51
N GLY A 181 11.07 14.14 -13.63
CA GLY A 181 11.55 15.53 -13.70
C GLY A 181 13.01 15.72 -14.09
N ALA A 182 13.78 14.65 -14.29
CA ALA A 182 15.13 14.71 -14.83
C ALA A 182 15.15 14.24 -16.30
N SER A 183 15.83 14.99 -17.17
CA SER A 183 15.95 14.66 -18.60
C SER A 183 17.37 14.32 -19.04
N ALA A 184 18.39 14.78 -18.31
CA ALA A 184 19.78 14.48 -18.61
C ALA A 184 20.23 13.16 -17.93
N PRO A 185 20.99 12.27 -18.61
CA PRO A 185 21.37 10.96 -18.06
C PRO A 185 22.03 11.01 -16.67
N ASP A 186 22.95 11.94 -16.43
CA ASP A 186 23.64 12.08 -15.14
C ASP A 186 22.71 12.59 -14.02
N GLU A 187 21.76 13.45 -14.38
CA GLU A 187 20.76 13.98 -13.46
C GLU A 187 19.74 12.90 -13.08
N VAL A 188 19.30 12.10 -14.07
CA VAL A 188 18.43 10.94 -13.89
C VAL A 188 19.08 9.94 -12.94
N MET A 189 20.36 9.62 -13.17
CA MET A 189 21.14 8.73 -12.32
C MET A 189 21.20 9.24 -10.87
N ARG A 190 21.60 10.50 -10.68
CA ARG A 190 21.72 11.11 -9.34
C ARG A 190 20.38 11.12 -8.59
N LEU A 191 19.30 11.51 -9.28
CA LEU A 191 17.96 11.58 -8.69
C LEU A 191 17.44 10.18 -8.34
N ALA A 192 17.72 9.17 -9.17
CA ALA A 192 17.36 7.78 -8.88
C ALA A 192 18.06 7.27 -7.61
N ILE A 193 19.36 7.55 -7.46
CA ILE A 193 20.13 7.20 -6.25
C ILE A 193 19.56 7.90 -5.00
N GLU A 194 19.25 9.20 -5.09
CA GLU A 194 18.68 9.96 -3.97
C GLU A 194 17.29 9.46 -3.57
N ASN A 195 16.41 9.22 -4.53
CA ASN A 195 15.08 8.65 -4.29
C ASN A 195 15.17 7.29 -3.62
N ARG A 196 16.12 6.46 -4.08
CA ARG A 196 16.34 5.13 -3.52
C ARG A 196 16.86 5.18 -2.08
N ARG A 197 17.80 6.08 -1.77
CA ARG A 197 18.26 6.30 -0.39
C ARG A 197 17.09 6.68 0.52
N LYS A 198 16.29 7.66 0.11
CA LYS A 198 15.11 8.10 0.88
C LYS A 198 14.12 6.97 1.13
N GLN A 199 13.80 6.17 0.10
CA GLN A 199 12.92 5.01 0.22
C GLN A 199 13.51 3.94 1.15
N MET A 200 14.82 3.66 1.06
CA MET A 200 15.49 2.70 1.95
C MET A 200 15.42 3.16 3.40
N ALA A 201 15.69 4.45 3.68
CA ALA A 201 15.56 4.99 5.03
C ALA A 201 14.11 4.94 5.56
N GLN A 202 13.12 5.16 4.69
CA GLN A 202 11.70 4.95 5.01
C GLN A 202 11.41 3.50 5.39
N CYS A 203 11.98 2.53 4.67
CA CYS A 203 11.84 1.10 4.99
C CYS A 203 12.54 0.72 6.29
N ILE A 204 13.69 1.33 6.61
CA ILE A 204 14.38 1.15 7.90
C ILE A 204 13.55 1.71 9.05
N TRP A 205 12.98 2.92 8.88
CA TRP A 205 12.07 3.50 9.86
C TRP A 205 10.86 2.59 10.08
N LEU A 206 10.21 2.15 9.00
CA LEU A 206 9.10 1.19 9.09
C LEU A 206 9.52 -0.10 9.78
N ARG A 207 10.70 -0.65 9.48
CA ARG A 207 11.21 -1.86 10.13
C ARG A 207 11.43 -1.67 11.63
N GLN A 208 11.94 -0.51 12.06
CA GLN A 208 12.06 -0.21 13.49
C GLN A 208 10.68 -0.21 14.17
N ARG A 209 9.66 0.43 13.57
CA ARG A 209 8.28 0.35 14.07
C ARG A 209 7.74 -1.08 14.12
N VAL A 210 8.03 -1.89 13.09
CA VAL A 210 7.67 -3.31 13.06
C VAL A 210 8.32 -4.07 14.21
N ASN A 211 9.61 -3.84 14.48
CA ASN A 211 10.30 -4.46 15.61
C ASN A 211 9.64 -4.08 16.94
N ASP A 212 9.28 -2.81 17.15
CA ASP A 212 8.59 -2.38 18.38
C ASP A 212 7.32 -3.19 18.65
N HIS A 213 6.50 -3.41 17.61
CA HIS A 213 5.29 -4.23 17.70
C HIS A 213 5.58 -5.72 17.92
N LEU A 214 6.55 -6.28 17.19
CA LEU A 214 6.91 -7.69 17.31
C LEU A 214 7.51 -7.99 18.70
N ASP A 215 8.30 -7.07 19.25
CA ASP A 215 8.87 -7.17 20.61
C ASP A 215 7.80 -7.01 21.69
N ALA A 216 6.76 -6.21 21.43
CA ALA A 216 5.58 -6.11 22.29
C ALA A 216 4.64 -7.33 22.20
N GLY A 217 4.84 -8.22 21.22
CA GLY A 217 3.99 -9.39 20.98
C GLY A 217 2.65 -9.04 20.32
N ASP A 218 2.55 -7.90 19.64
CA ASP A 218 1.34 -7.49 18.93
C ASP A 218 1.08 -8.36 17.69
N SER A 219 -0.18 -8.70 17.44
CA SER A 219 -0.63 -9.26 16.15
C SER A 219 -0.59 -8.17 15.08
N LEU A 220 0.35 -8.24 14.13
CA LEU A 220 0.66 -7.16 13.18
C LEU A 220 0.46 -7.59 11.72
N ILE A 221 -0.18 -6.70 10.95
CA ILE A 221 -0.23 -6.77 9.48
C ILE A 221 0.35 -5.46 8.92
N VAL A 222 1.36 -5.57 8.06
CA VAL A 222 1.89 -4.44 7.28
C VAL A 222 1.49 -4.65 5.83
N MET A 223 0.80 -3.68 5.24
CA MET A 223 0.24 -3.84 3.91
C MET A 223 0.18 -2.54 3.12
N GLY A 224 0.19 -2.63 1.79
CA GLY A 224 0.17 -1.47 0.92
C GLY A 224 1.10 -1.61 -0.28
N ASP A 225 1.33 -0.48 -0.93
CA ASP A 225 2.22 -0.33 -2.09
C ASP A 225 3.59 0.14 -1.62
N PHE A 226 4.59 -0.73 -1.77
CA PHE A 226 5.96 -0.43 -1.37
C PHE A 226 6.77 0.22 -2.49
N ASN A 227 6.24 0.32 -3.71
CA ASN A 227 6.96 0.79 -4.89
C ASN A 227 8.36 0.13 -5.03
N ASP A 228 8.47 -1.11 -4.54
CA ASP A 228 9.70 -1.87 -4.47
C ASP A 228 9.38 -3.36 -4.56
N GLY A 229 10.28 -4.10 -5.20
CA GLY A 229 10.21 -5.55 -5.38
C GLY A 229 11.61 -6.07 -5.72
N PRO A 230 12.01 -7.25 -5.19
CA PRO A 230 13.34 -7.82 -5.44
C PRO A 230 13.64 -8.00 -6.94
N GLY A 231 14.82 -7.55 -7.38
CA GLY A 231 15.31 -7.73 -8.74
C GLY A 231 14.81 -6.69 -9.74
N LEU A 232 14.09 -5.65 -9.31
CA LEU A 232 13.53 -4.62 -10.20
C LEU A 232 14.52 -3.50 -10.54
N ASP A 233 15.72 -3.48 -9.96
CA ASP A 233 16.60 -2.32 -10.05
C ASP A 233 18.09 -2.70 -10.12
N GLU A 234 18.77 -2.27 -11.20
CA GLU A 234 20.21 -2.45 -11.45
C GLU A 234 21.10 -1.89 -10.33
N TYR A 235 20.58 -0.94 -9.54
CA TYR A 235 21.23 -0.32 -8.39
C TYR A 235 21.04 -1.11 -7.08
N GLU A 236 20.32 -2.23 -7.06
CA GLU A 236 20.22 -3.10 -5.87
C GLU A 236 21.58 -3.50 -5.34
N LYS A 237 22.55 -3.70 -6.25
CA LYS A 237 23.93 -4.05 -5.92
C LYS A 237 24.64 -2.96 -5.10
N LEU A 238 24.23 -1.69 -5.21
CA LEU A 238 24.84 -0.58 -4.47
C LEU A 238 24.41 -0.55 -3.01
N PHE A 239 23.19 -0.99 -2.71
CA PHE A 239 22.60 -0.94 -1.37
C PHE A 239 22.52 -2.32 -0.70
N GLY A 240 22.83 -3.38 -1.44
CA GLY A 240 22.93 -4.76 -0.96
C GLY A 240 21.59 -5.47 -0.74
N ARG A 241 20.48 -4.73 -0.58
CA ARG A 241 19.13 -5.26 -0.28
C ARG A 241 18.01 -4.35 -0.82
N SER A 242 16.83 -4.92 -1.03
CA SER A 242 15.58 -4.19 -1.29
C SER A 242 14.95 -3.66 0.00
N GLY A 243 14.08 -2.65 -0.11
CA GLY A 243 13.28 -2.15 1.01
C GLY A 243 12.34 -3.21 1.59
N ILE A 244 11.85 -4.12 0.74
CA ILE A 244 11.05 -5.26 1.16
C ILE A 244 11.83 -6.20 2.07
N GLU A 245 13.07 -6.56 1.71
CA GLU A 245 13.92 -7.39 2.57
C GLU A 245 14.16 -6.75 3.94
N ILE A 246 14.30 -5.42 3.99
CA ILE A 246 14.45 -4.68 5.25
C ILE A 246 13.20 -4.85 6.12
N VAL A 247 12.00 -4.67 5.55
CA VAL A 247 10.74 -4.68 6.30
C VAL A 247 10.38 -6.09 6.78
N LEU A 248 10.61 -7.12 5.93
CA LEU A 248 10.43 -8.53 6.31
C LEU A 248 11.30 -8.91 7.52
N GLY A 249 12.49 -8.34 7.63
CA GLY A 249 13.46 -8.67 8.67
C GLY A 249 14.49 -9.71 8.23
N GLU A 250 15.55 -9.82 9.01
CA GLU A 250 16.70 -10.68 8.70
C GLU A 250 16.67 -11.99 9.47
N ALA A 251 17.38 -12.99 8.94
CA ALA A 251 17.60 -14.26 9.62
C ALA A 251 18.20 -14.02 11.02
N GLY A 252 17.51 -14.54 12.04
CA GLY A 252 17.89 -14.35 13.46
C GLY A 252 17.11 -13.25 14.18
N GLN A 253 16.22 -12.52 13.48
CA GLN A 253 15.22 -11.62 14.07
C GLN A 253 13.83 -12.26 13.99
N THR A 254 12.84 -11.66 14.68
CA THR A 254 11.42 -11.99 14.44
C THR A 254 11.02 -11.42 13.08
N GLU A 255 10.77 -12.29 12.12
CA GLU A 255 10.48 -11.91 10.74
C GLU A 255 8.97 -11.79 10.49
N LEU A 256 8.58 -10.87 9.62
CA LEU A 256 7.26 -10.89 8.99
C LEU A 256 7.23 -11.92 7.86
N TYR A 257 6.02 -12.30 7.45
CA TYR A 257 5.82 -13.26 6.37
C TYR A 257 4.81 -12.76 5.35
N ASP A 258 5.21 -12.80 4.08
CA ASP A 258 4.34 -12.74 2.90
C ASP A 258 4.89 -13.78 1.91
N PRO A 259 4.05 -14.70 1.37
CA PRO A 259 4.51 -15.77 0.51
C PRO A 259 5.08 -15.27 -0.83
N HIS A 260 4.55 -14.17 -1.36
CA HIS A 260 4.98 -13.57 -2.62
C HIS A 260 6.30 -12.82 -2.44
N ALA A 261 6.45 -12.06 -1.34
CA ALA A 261 7.71 -11.41 -0.99
C ALA A 261 8.82 -12.44 -0.73
N ARG A 262 8.53 -13.52 0.01
CA ARG A 262 9.48 -14.63 0.23
C ARG A 262 9.91 -15.31 -1.07
N LEU A 263 8.96 -15.54 -1.97
CA LEU A 263 9.25 -16.08 -3.29
C LEU A 263 10.19 -15.14 -4.06
N ALA A 264 9.91 -13.83 -4.01
CA ALA A 264 10.69 -12.82 -4.70
C ALA A 264 12.13 -12.70 -4.19
N VAL A 265 12.30 -12.73 -2.86
CA VAL A 265 13.63 -12.68 -2.23
C VAL A 265 14.42 -13.96 -2.50
N SER A 266 13.77 -15.13 -2.46
CA SER A 266 14.43 -16.43 -2.63
C SER A 266 14.76 -16.78 -4.09
N ARG A 267 13.99 -16.27 -5.06
CA ARG A 267 14.18 -16.54 -6.48
C ARG A 267 14.52 -15.28 -7.25
N ARG A 268 15.80 -15.13 -7.60
CA ARG A 268 16.28 -14.02 -8.46
C ARG A 268 15.95 -14.19 -9.94
N VAL A 269 15.45 -15.35 -10.36
CA VAL A 269 15.14 -15.68 -11.76
C VAL A 269 13.90 -16.58 -11.82
N GLY A 270 12.94 -16.25 -12.68
CA GLY A 270 11.73 -17.05 -12.93
C GLY A 270 10.48 -16.18 -13.06
N ALA A 271 9.33 -16.83 -13.28
CA ALA A 271 8.04 -16.15 -13.22
C ALA A 271 7.76 -15.68 -11.78
N MET A 272 7.39 -14.41 -11.66
CA MET A 272 7.15 -13.75 -10.38
C MET A 272 5.66 -13.40 -10.27
N PRO A 273 5.07 -13.40 -9.06
CA PRO A 273 3.73 -12.86 -8.86
C PRO A 273 3.67 -11.41 -9.34
N VAL A 274 2.52 -10.96 -9.82
CA VAL A 274 2.33 -9.62 -10.38
C VAL A 274 1.14 -8.96 -9.68
N THR A 275 1.37 -7.81 -9.08
CA THR A 275 0.31 -6.98 -8.49
C THR A 275 0.11 -5.68 -9.24
N ALA A 276 1.00 -5.30 -10.15
CA ALA A 276 0.86 -4.08 -10.93
C ALA A 276 1.33 -4.27 -12.38
N ARG A 277 0.75 -3.49 -13.29
CA ARG A 277 1.17 -3.41 -14.69
C ARG A 277 1.13 -1.97 -15.22
N PHE A 278 2.22 -1.54 -15.85
CA PHE A 278 2.35 -0.18 -16.39
C PHE A 278 2.59 -0.24 -17.90
N TRP A 279 1.82 0.54 -18.68
CA TRP A 279 2.03 0.60 -20.12
C TRP A 279 3.24 1.46 -20.48
N ILE A 280 4.24 0.87 -21.12
CA ILE A 280 5.41 1.59 -21.63
C ILE A 280 5.16 1.99 -23.08
N HIS A 281 4.79 3.24 -23.32
CA HIS A 281 4.43 3.75 -24.66
C HIS A 281 5.53 3.55 -25.72
N SER A 282 6.80 3.76 -25.37
CA SER A 282 7.93 3.61 -26.29
C SER A 282 8.13 2.16 -26.74
N GLU A 283 7.82 1.20 -25.87
CA GLU A 283 8.04 -0.23 -26.10
C GLU A 283 6.75 -0.96 -26.51
N LYS A 284 5.60 -0.29 -26.40
CA LYS A 284 4.26 -0.83 -26.69
C LYS A 284 4.00 -2.17 -25.97
N ARG A 285 4.38 -2.23 -24.70
CA ARG A 285 4.18 -3.41 -23.84
C ARG A 285 3.91 -2.99 -22.40
N TYR A 286 3.35 -3.91 -21.63
CA TYR A 286 3.22 -3.74 -20.18
C TYR A 286 4.51 -4.16 -19.46
N LEU A 287 5.00 -3.31 -18.58
CA LEU A 287 5.89 -3.70 -17.48
C LEU A 287 5.04 -4.31 -16.38
N GLN A 288 5.42 -5.47 -15.87
CA GLN A 288 4.75 -6.12 -14.76
C GLN A 288 5.64 -6.07 -13.53
N ALA A 289 5.04 -5.83 -12.37
CA ALA A 289 5.77 -5.72 -11.11
C ALA A 289 4.98 -6.31 -9.93
N LEU A 290 5.71 -6.75 -8.92
CA LEU A 290 5.20 -7.07 -7.59
C LEU A 290 5.52 -5.89 -6.68
N LEU A 291 4.51 -5.13 -6.28
CA LEU A 291 4.66 -3.89 -5.48
C LEU A 291 3.77 -3.87 -4.24
N ASP A 292 2.68 -4.64 -4.25
CA ASP A 292 1.67 -4.67 -3.21
C ASP A 292 1.83 -5.93 -2.37
N TYR A 293 1.85 -5.76 -1.04
CA TYR A 293 2.15 -6.85 -0.11
C TYR A 293 1.19 -6.87 1.07
N ILE A 294 1.02 -8.05 1.67
CA ILE A 294 0.38 -8.23 2.98
C ILE A 294 1.31 -9.09 3.83
N MET A 295 2.11 -8.44 4.65
CA MET A 295 3.07 -9.07 5.54
C MET A 295 2.46 -9.27 6.92
N VAL A 296 2.51 -10.48 7.47
CA VAL A 296 1.91 -10.82 8.77
C VAL A 296 2.96 -11.22 9.80
N SER A 297 2.66 -10.96 11.07
CA SER A 297 3.43 -11.44 12.22
C SER A 297 3.36 -12.98 12.38
N PRO A 298 4.31 -13.60 13.10
CA PRO A 298 4.36 -15.05 13.26
C PRO A 298 3.10 -15.69 13.90
N ASP A 299 2.45 -15.00 14.82
CA ASP A 299 1.22 -15.49 15.47
C ASP A 299 0.04 -15.55 14.50
N LEU A 300 -0.07 -14.57 13.60
CA LEU A 300 -1.05 -14.56 12.51
C LEU A 300 -0.70 -15.58 11.44
N LEU A 301 0.59 -15.77 11.12
CA LEU A 301 0.98 -16.84 10.21
C LEU A 301 0.59 -18.23 10.75
N ALA A 302 0.63 -18.42 12.07
CA ALA A 302 0.29 -19.69 12.70
C ALA A 302 -1.18 -20.09 12.51
N SER A 303 -2.09 -19.14 12.22
CA SER A 303 -3.48 -19.42 11.85
C SER A 303 -3.64 -19.90 10.40
N LYS A 304 -2.53 -20.05 9.67
CA LYS A 304 -2.46 -20.50 8.26
C LYS A 304 -3.37 -19.70 7.33
N PRO A 305 -3.20 -18.37 7.27
CA PRO A 305 -4.00 -17.56 6.38
C PRO A 305 -3.72 -17.87 4.90
N ASP A 306 -4.68 -17.52 4.05
CA ASP A 306 -4.63 -17.74 2.61
C ASP A 306 -4.46 -16.41 1.87
N TRP A 307 -3.40 -16.29 1.07
CA TRP A 307 -3.12 -15.10 0.28
C TRP A 307 -3.64 -15.26 -1.13
N ARG A 308 -4.20 -14.18 -1.67
CA ARG A 308 -4.70 -14.14 -3.03
C ARG A 308 -4.35 -12.82 -3.69
N ILE A 309 -3.72 -12.90 -4.85
CA ILE A 309 -3.60 -11.78 -5.78
C ILE A 309 -4.75 -11.90 -6.77
N TRP A 310 -5.56 -10.85 -6.90
CA TRP A 310 -6.70 -10.81 -7.80
C TRP A 310 -6.24 -10.50 -9.23
N HIS A 311 -5.29 -11.29 -9.75
CA HIS A 311 -4.70 -11.06 -11.06
C HIS A 311 -5.63 -11.54 -12.18
N PRO A 312 -5.95 -10.70 -13.18
CA PRO A 312 -6.96 -11.00 -14.21
C PRO A 312 -6.63 -12.21 -15.08
N PHE A 313 -5.36 -12.63 -15.15
CA PHE A 313 -4.92 -13.74 -15.99
C PHE A 313 -4.39 -14.95 -15.21
N ASP A 314 -3.99 -14.75 -13.95
CA ASP A 314 -3.35 -15.81 -13.16
C ASP A 314 -4.28 -16.38 -12.10
N ASP A 315 -5.25 -15.58 -11.62
CA ASP A 315 -6.31 -16.08 -10.76
C ASP A 315 -7.41 -16.78 -11.59
N PRO A 316 -7.71 -18.06 -11.35
CA PRO A 316 -8.64 -18.82 -12.18
C PRO A 316 -10.08 -18.28 -12.16
N VAL A 317 -10.52 -17.67 -11.07
CA VAL A 317 -11.87 -17.10 -10.95
C VAL A 317 -11.93 -15.78 -11.69
N CYS A 318 -10.92 -14.92 -11.54
CA CYS A 318 -10.81 -13.66 -12.27
C CYS A 318 -10.74 -13.93 -13.77
N TYR A 319 -9.88 -14.84 -14.22
CA TYR A 319 -9.71 -15.14 -15.65
C TYR A 319 -11.00 -15.62 -16.34
N ARG A 320 -11.76 -16.49 -15.67
CA ARG A 320 -13.00 -17.07 -16.22
C ARG A 320 -14.20 -16.12 -16.12
N THR A 321 -14.17 -15.18 -15.20
CA THR A 321 -15.26 -14.22 -15.00
C THR A 321 -14.96 -12.96 -15.80
N ILE A 322 -15.39 -12.93 -17.07
CA ILE A 322 -15.04 -11.87 -18.02
C ILE A 322 -15.31 -10.47 -17.46
N GLU A 323 -16.48 -10.25 -16.85
CA GLU A 323 -16.84 -8.97 -16.23
C GLU A 323 -15.82 -8.51 -15.18
N LEU A 324 -15.46 -9.40 -14.23
CA LEU A 324 -14.45 -9.10 -13.23
C LEU A 324 -13.06 -8.90 -13.85
N ARG A 325 -12.71 -9.70 -14.85
CA ARG A 325 -11.42 -9.59 -15.54
C ARG A 325 -11.27 -8.22 -16.19
N GLU A 326 -12.25 -7.79 -16.98
CA GLU A 326 -12.21 -6.48 -17.64
C GLU A 326 -12.28 -5.35 -16.60
N ALA A 327 -13.07 -5.50 -15.53
CA ALA A 327 -13.10 -4.55 -14.43
C ALA A 327 -11.72 -4.38 -13.76
N LEU A 328 -11.01 -5.47 -13.46
CA LEU A 328 -9.64 -5.41 -12.91
C LEU A 328 -8.67 -4.67 -13.83
N LEU A 329 -8.83 -4.78 -15.15
CA LEU A 329 -7.97 -4.12 -16.14
C LEU A 329 -8.31 -2.62 -16.30
N THR A 330 -9.58 -2.26 -16.13
CA THR A 330 -10.09 -0.87 -16.25
C THR A 330 -9.90 -0.09 -14.96
N ALA A 331 -10.11 -0.70 -13.79
CA ALA A 331 -10.18 -0.04 -12.49
C ALA A 331 -8.87 0.63 -12.06
N SER A 332 -7.75 -0.08 -12.22
CA SER A 332 -6.43 0.38 -11.79
C SER A 332 -5.31 -0.32 -12.59
N ASP A 333 -4.12 0.26 -12.59
CA ASP A 333 -2.87 -0.37 -12.96
C ASP A 333 -2.34 -1.36 -11.91
N HIS A 334 -2.90 -1.37 -10.70
CA HIS A 334 -2.69 -2.38 -9.67
C HIS A 334 -3.85 -3.38 -9.58
N PHE A 335 -3.56 -4.54 -9.00
CA PHE A 335 -4.49 -5.61 -8.70
C PHE A 335 -4.55 -5.82 -7.18
N PRO A 336 -5.75 -5.97 -6.59
CA PRO A 336 -5.88 -6.17 -5.15
C PRO A 336 -5.10 -7.39 -4.67
N VAL A 337 -4.55 -7.29 -3.46
CA VAL A 337 -4.04 -8.42 -2.70
C VAL A 337 -4.92 -8.59 -1.47
N SER A 338 -5.34 -9.80 -1.17
CA SER A 338 -6.13 -10.12 0.02
C SER A 338 -5.56 -11.27 0.81
N ILE A 339 -5.86 -11.28 2.09
CA ILE A 339 -5.60 -12.37 3.02
C ILE A 339 -6.92 -12.80 3.66
N ASP A 340 -7.23 -14.09 3.59
CA ASP A 340 -8.29 -14.72 4.37
C ASP A 340 -7.68 -15.32 5.63
N ILE A 341 -8.15 -14.87 6.80
CA ILE A 341 -7.51 -15.19 8.08
C ILE A 341 -8.56 -15.50 9.15
N ASP A 342 -8.22 -16.43 10.04
CA ASP A 342 -9.00 -16.72 11.24
C ASP A 342 -8.44 -15.94 12.43
N LEU A 343 -9.28 -15.09 13.03
CA LEU A 343 -8.87 -14.11 14.04
C LEU A 343 -9.38 -14.45 15.41
#